data_AF-A0A1F4RLY6-F1
#
_entry.id   AF-A0A1F4RLY6-F1
#
_cell.length_a   1.000
_cell.length_b   1.000
_cell.length_c   1.000
_cell.angle_alpha   90.00
_cell.angle_beta   90.00
_cell.angle_gamma   90.00
#
_symmetry.space_group_name_H-M   'P 1'
#
loop_
_entity.id
_entity.type
_entity.pdbx_description
1 polymer ?
#
loop_
_entity_poly.entity_id
_entity_poly.type
_entity_poly.pdbx_seq_one_letter_code
_entity_poly.pdbx_strand_id
1 'polypeptide(L)'
;MSDLTIITNLLIAFLLGGAIGWLREKEGKSAGLRTHILVAVGSALFMLLSGQMTAISGLADPGRIAAGVVTGIGFLGAGCILQAQGSIKGITTAASVWITAAIGIATGVGFYLGAIATTIIAVITLELLGKVERKIIKSKDSLE
;
A
#
# COMPACT_ATOMS: atom_id res chain seq x y z
N MET A 1 7.68 -17.54 16.59
CA MET A 1 7.78 -17.34 15.12
C MET A 1 9.24 -17.54 14.72
N SER A 2 9.54 -18.18 13.60
CA SER A 2 10.94 -18.38 13.18
C SER A 2 11.51 -17.11 12.55
N ASP A 3 12.80 -16.84 12.73
CA ASP A 3 13.49 -15.69 12.12
C ASP A 3 13.38 -15.71 10.58
N LEU A 4 13.38 -16.91 10.00
CA LEU A 4 13.19 -17.10 8.57
C LEU A 4 11.82 -16.61 8.09
N THR A 5 10.76 -16.87 8.87
CA THR A 5 9.41 -16.38 8.58
C THR A 5 9.36 -14.85 8.61
N ILE A 6 10.02 -14.24 9.61
CA ILE A 6 10.09 -12.77 9.73
C ILE A 6 10.72 -12.18 8.48
N ILE A 7 11.90 -12.68 8.10
CA ILE A 7 12.63 -12.20 6.92
C ILE A 7 11.80 -12.40 5.64
N THR A 8 11.15 -13.56 5.50
CA THR A 8 10.32 -13.87 4.32
C THR A 8 9.12 -12.92 4.21
N ASN A 9 8.43 -12.63 5.31
CA ASN A 9 7.28 -11.70 5.30
C ASN A 9 7.71 -10.29 4.91
N LEU A 10 8.85 -9.83 5.42
CA LEU A 10 9.39 -8.51 5.09
C LEU A 10 9.85 -8.44 3.62
N LEU A 11 10.45 -9.50 3.09
CA LEU A 11 10.84 -9.58 1.67
C LEU A 11 9.63 -9.63 0.73
N ILE A 12 8.58 -10.39 1.08
CA ILE A 12 7.34 -10.40 0.30
C ILE A 12 6.70 -9.01 0.32
N ALA A 13 6.61 -8.37 1.49
CA ALA A 13 6.07 -7.02 1.60
C ALA A 13 6.87 -6.00 0.78
N PHE A 14 8.20 -6.12 0.78
CA PHE A 14 9.10 -5.32 -0.06
C PHE A 14 8.78 -5.49 -1.54
N LEU A 15 8.64 -6.73 -2.03
CA LEU A 15 8.36 -7.01 -3.45
C LEU A 15 6.98 -6.53 -3.87
N LEU A 16 5.95 -6.80 -3.06
CA LEU A 16 4.57 -6.42 -3.37
C LEU A 16 4.36 -4.90 -3.30
N GLY A 17 4.90 -4.23 -2.28
CA GLY A 17 4.90 -2.77 -2.19
C GLY A 17 5.71 -2.14 -3.32
N GLY A 18 6.85 -2.75 -3.67
CA GLY A 18 7.69 -2.35 -4.79
C GLY A 18 6.97 -2.42 -6.13
N ALA A 19 6.17 -3.44 -6.39
CA ALA A 19 5.40 -3.58 -7.63
C ALA A 19 4.42 -2.41 -7.85
N ILE A 20 3.68 -2.02 -6.81
CA ILE A 20 2.79 -0.85 -6.87
C ILE A 20 3.60 0.43 -7.01
N GLY A 21 4.62 0.60 -6.16
CA GLY A 21 5.45 1.79 -6.13
C GLY A 21 6.18 2.05 -7.45
N TRP A 22 6.65 1.01 -8.13
CA TRP A 22 7.30 1.10 -9.44
C TRP A 22 6.39 1.71 -10.49
N LEU A 23 5.13 1.25 -10.56
CA LEU A 23 4.15 1.78 -11.48
C LEU A 23 3.82 3.25 -11.16
N ARG A 24 3.79 3.63 -9.86
CA ARG A 24 3.56 5.02 -9.44
C ARG A 24 4.72 5.94 -9.77
N GLU A 25 5.96 5.49 -9.55
CA GLU A 25 7.19 6.21 -9.93
C GLU A 25 7.22 6.47 -11.43
N LYS A 26 6.96 5.42 -12.24
CA LYS A 26 6.94 5.51 -13.71
C LYS A 26 5.91 6.51 -14.23
N GLU A 27 4.78 6.66 -13.55
CA GLU A 27 3.75 7.65 -13.90
C GLU A 27 3.99 9.04 -13.27
N GLY A 28 5.13 9.27 -12.62
CA GLY A 28 5.48 10.56 -12.01
C GLY A 28 4.56 10.96 -10.87
N LYS A 29 3.99 10.01 -10.13
CA LYS A 29 3.10 10.28 -8.99
C LYS A 29 3.92 10.67 -7.75
N SER A 30 3.33 11.49 -6.87
CA SER A 30 4.00 12.03 -5.68
C SER A 30 4.45 10.97 -4.68
N ALA A 31 3.68 9.89 -4.48
CA ALA A 31 4.14 8.72 -3.76
C ALA A 31 4.61 7.65 -4.74
N GLY A 32 5.93 7.46 -4.81
CA GLY A 32 6.59 6.55 -5.74
C GLY A 32 7.08 5.26 -5.09
N LEU A 33 8.17 4.72 -5.62
CA LEU A 33 8.70 3.40 -5.27
C LEU A 33 9.07 3.29 -3.79
N ARG A 34 9.86 4.26 -3.31
CA ARG A 34 10.38 4.26 -1.93
C ARG A 34 9.24 4.31 -0.91
N THR A 35 8.24 5.14 -1.16
CA THR A 35 7.08 5.29 -0.26
C THR A 35 6.31 4.00 -0.10
N HIS A 36 5.99 3.32 -1.21
CA HIS A 36 5.19 2.11 -1.17
C HIS A 36 5.94 0.94 -0.52
N ILE A 37 7.25 0.81 -0.76
CA ILE A 37 8.09 -0.19 -0.09
C ILE A 37 8.09 0.04 1.43
N LEU A 38 8.38 1.27 1.88
CA LEU A 38 8.46 1.58 3.31
C LEU A 38 7.11 1.36 4.01
N VAL A 39 6.00 1.74 3.37
CA VAL A 39 4.65 1.54 3.90
C VAL A 39 4.31 0.05 4.01
N ALA A 40 4.58 -0.75 2.98
CA ALA A 40 4.31 -2.19 3.02
C ALA A 40 5.16 -2.91 4.08
N VAL A 41 6.47 -2.66 4.08
CA VAL A 41 7.41 -3.31 5.02
C VAL A 41 7.13 -2.89 6.45
N GLY A 42 6.89 -1.59 6.72
CA GLY A 42 6.55 -1.11 8.06
C GLY A 42 5.24 -1.69 8.57
N SER A 43 4.21 -1.76 7.72
CA SER A 43 2.92 -2.37 8.07
C SER A 43 3.04 -3.87 8.36
N ALA A 44 3.86 -4.59 7.59
CA ALA A 44 4.17 -6.00 7.85
C ALA A 44 4.89 -6.19 9.19
N LEU A 45 5.88 -5.34 9.48
CA LEU A 45 6.60 -5.37 10.75
C LEU A 45 5.67 -5.10 11.95
N PHE A 46 4.77 -4.12 11.86
CA PHE A 46 3.79 -3.88 12.92
C PHE A 46 2.90 -5.10 13.19
N MET A 47 2.50 -5.84 12.15
CA MET A 47 1.73 -7.07 12.35
C MET A 47 2.56 -8.22 12.94
N LEU A 48 3.83 -8.35 12.56
CA LEU A 48 4.73 -9.32 13.18
C LEU A 48 4.93 -9.02 14.67
N LEU A 49 5.14 -7.74 15.02
CA LEU A 49 5.21 -7.27 16.41
C LEU A 49 3.91 -7.57 17.16
N SER A 50 2.76 -7.33 16.54
CA SER A 50 1.45 -7.63 17.10
C SER A 50 1.30 -9.11 17.48
N GLY A 51 1.68 -10.01 16.58
CA GLY A 51 1.69 -11.45 16.85
C GLY A 51 2.64 -11.83 17.99
N GLN A 52 3.84 -11.25 18.01
CA GLN A 52 4.84 -11.50 19.06
C GLN A 52 4.36 -11.02 20.44
N MET A 53 3.79 -9.82 20.53
CA MET A 53 3.24 -9.26 21.78
C MET A 53 2.08 -10.09 22.32
N THR A 54 1.22 -10.58 21.42
CA THR A 54 0.10 -11.46 21.77
C THR A 54 0.61 -12.79 22.34
N ALA A 55 1.64 -13.37 21.73
CA ALA A 55 2.25 -14.60 22.22
C ALA A 55 2.93 -14.44 23.60
N ILE A 56 3.47 -13.27 23.92
CA ILE A 56 4.12 -13.00 25.22
C ILE A 56 3.09 -12.74 26.32
N SER A 57 2.07 -11.92 26.05
CA SER A 57 1.17 -11.40 27.08
C SER A 57 -0.18 -12.10 27.17
N GLY A 58 -0.61 -12.84 26.14
CA GLY A 58 -1.92 -13.50 26.06
C GLY A 58 -3.14 -12.57 26.08
N LEU A 59 -2.94 -11.26 26.28
CA LEU A 59 -3.97 -10.26 26.53
C LEU A 59 -4.05 -9.18 25.43
N ALA A 60 -3.09 -9.16 24.50
CA ALA A 60 -3.08 -8.20 23.40
C ALA A 60 -4.02 -8.67 22.29
N ASP A 61 -4.96 -7.81 21.89
CA ASP A 61 -5.77 -8.01 20.68
C ASP A 61 -4.95 -7.61 19.45
N PRO A 62 -4.58 -8.57 18.56
CA PRO A 62 -3.78 -8.26 17.38
C PRO A 62 -4.45 -7.25 16.44
N GLY A 63 -5.79 -7.21 16.44
CA GLY A 63 -6.58 -6.29 15.62
C GLY A 63 -6.33 -4.82 15.97
N ARG A 64 -5.89 -4.52 17.20
CA ARG A 64 -5.63 -3.13 17.63
C ARG A 64 -4.45 -2.50 16.89
N ILE A 65 -3.36 -3.25 16.69
CA ILE A 65 -2.21 -2.73 15.95
C ILE A 65 -2.57 -2.56 14.47
N ALA A 66 -3.30 -3.52 13.88
CA ALA A 66 -3.81 -3.39 12.52
C ALA A 66 -4.69 -2.13 12.35
N ALA A 67 -5.64 -1.89 13.26
CA ALA A 67 -6.49 -0.71 13.26
C ALA A 67 -5.67 0.59 13.42
N GLY A 68 -4.62 0.56 14.26
CA GLY A 68 -3.67 1.66 14.41
C GLY A 68 -2.93 1.98 13.11
N VAL A 69 -2.47 0.97 12.37
CA VAL A 69 -1.85 1.16 11.05
C VAL A 69 -2.84 1.78 10.07
N VAL A 70 -4.06 1.24 9.97
CA VAL A 70 -5.11 1.79 9.08
C VAL A 70 -5.40 3.26 9.39
N THR A 71 -5.46 3.62 10.67
CA THR A 71 -5.68 4.99 11.13
C THR A 71 -4.48 5.89 10.81
N GLY A 72 -3.25 5.43 11.08
CA GLY A 72 -2.02 6.18 10.82
C GLY A 72 -1.82 6.49 9.34
N ILE A 73 -2.15 5.56 8.45
CA ILE A 73 -2.05 5.75 7.00
C ILE A 73 -3.06 6.79 6.49
N GLY A 74 -4.17 7.01 7.20
CA GLY A 74 -5.10 8.13 6.93
C GLY A 74 -4.38 9.49 6.93
N PHE A 75 -3.42 9.70 7.84
CA PHE A 75 -2.62 10.93 7.88
C PHE A 75 -1.66 11.06 6.68
N LEU A 76 -1.04 9.98 6.24
CA LEU A 76 -0.21 9.99 5.02
C LEU A 76 -1.05 10.27 3.78
N GLY A 77 -2.27 9.71 3.72
CA GLY A 77 -3.24 9.97 2.65
C GLY A 77 -3.63 11.45 2.58
N ALA A 78 -3.96 12.06 3.72
CA ALA A 78 -4.22 13.50 3.82
C ALA A 78 -2.98 14.32 3.37
N GLY A 79 -1.78 13.92 3.81
CA GLY A 79 -0.53 14.56 3.37
C GLY A 79 -0.32 14.50 1.85
N CYS A 80 -0.62 13.36 1.22
CA CYS A 80 -0.53 13.21 -0.25
C CYS A 80 -1.52 14.11 -1.00
N ILE A 81 -2.72 14.36 -0.44
CA ILE A 81 -3.73 15.24 -1.01
C ILE A 81 -3.32 16.71 -0.84
N LEU A 82 -2.88 17.10 0.36
CA LEU A 82 -2.47 18.49 0.64
C LEU A 82 -1.20 18.89 -0.13
N GLN A 83 -0.27 17.96 -0.34
CA GLN A 83 0.93 18.19 -1.14
C GLN A 83 0.61 18.50 -2.62
N ALA A 84 -0.58 18.13 -3.12
CA ALA A 84 -1.01 18.43 -4.49
C ALA A 84 -1.48 19.88 -4.72
N GLN A 85 -1.28 20.77 -3.73
CA GLN A 85 -1.46 22.23 -3.80
C GLN A 85 -2.79 22.69 -4.43
N GLY A 86 -3.91 22.11 -4.01
CA GLY A 86 -5.25 22.59 -4.40
C GLY A 86 -5.76 22.11 -5.76
N SER A 87 -5.02 21.26 -6.47
CA SER A 87 -5.60 20.47 -7.57
C SER A 87 -6.22 19.19 -7.00
N ILE A 88 -7.28 18.66 -7.62
CA ILE A 88 -7.89 17.34 -7.28
C ILE A 88 -6.95 16.19 -7.73
N LYS A 89 -5.64 16.39 -7.61
CA LYS A 89 -4.60 15.39 -7.88
C LYS A 89 -4.20 14.80 -6.52
N GLY A 90 -3.93 13.50 -6.48
CA GLY A 90 -3.44 12.84 -5.27
C GLY A 90 -4.43 11.94 -4.53
N ILE A 91 -5.72 11.94 -4.86
CA ILE A 91 -6.70 10.99 -4.28
C ILE A 91 -6.27 9.54 -4.59
N THR A 92 -5.92 9.24 -5.84
CA THR A 92 -5.41 7.92 -6.23
C THR A 92 -4.08 7.58 -5.58
N THR A 93 -3.23 8.58 -5.34
CA THR A 93 -1.96 8.38 -4.62
C THR A 93 -2.21 8.03 -3.15
N ALA A 94 -3.12 8.73 -2.49
CA ALA A 94 -3.54 8.42 -1.13
C ALA A 94 -4.13 7.00 -1.04
N ALA A 95 -5.00 6.64 -1.99
CA ALA A 95 -5.57 5.29 -2.08
C ALA A 95 -4.51 4.21 -2.34
N SER A 96 -3.51 4.47 -3.18
CA SER A 96 -2.44 3.51 -3.46
C SER A 96 -1.54 3.28 -2.25
N VAL A 97 -1.26 4.31 -1.46
CA VAL A 97 -0.56 4.18 -0.18
C VAL A 97 -1.41 3.39 0.82
N TRP A 98 -2.72 3.67 0.89
CA TRP A 98 -3.64 2.96 1.79
C TRP A 98 -3.72 1.46 1.51
N ILE A 99 -3.90 1.06 0.25
CA ILE A 99 -3.97 -0.36 -0.11
C ILE A 99 -2.62 -1.06 0.08
N THR A 100 -1.51 -0.34 -0.08
CA THR A 100 -0.16 -0.87 0.16
C THR A 100 0.08 -1.19 1.63
N ALA A 101 -0.46 -0.38 2.54
CA ALA A 101 -0.43 -0.70 3.97
C ALA A 101 -1.24 -1.97 4.28
N ALA A 102 -2.43 -2.11 3.69
CA ALA A 102 -3.23 -3.32 3.84
C ALA A 102 -2.52 -4.58 3.32
N ILE A 103 -1.81 -4.48 2.18
CA ILE A 103 -0.95 -5.56 1.66
C ILE A 103 0.16 -5.89 2.65
N GLY A 104 0.82 -4.89 3.24
CA GLY A 104 1.82 -5.09 4.28
C GLY A 104 1.26 -5.82 5.51
N ILE A 105 0.11 -5.37 6.02
CA ILE A 105 -0.61 -6.03 7.14
C ILE A 105 -0.89 -7.50 6.79
N ALA A 106 -1.49 -7.76 5.63
CA ALA A 106 -1.81 -9.11 5.16
C ALA A 106 -0.55 -10.00 5.07
N THR A 107 0.55 -9.45 4.58
CA THR A 107 1.82 -10.17 4.51
C THR A 107 2.39 -10.45 5.89
N GLY A 108 2.30 -9.50 6.82
CA GLY A 108 2.78 -9.64 8.19
C GLY A 108 2.06 -10.72 9.00
N VAL A 109 0.78 -10.97 8.73
CA VAL A 109 0.02 -12.09 9.31
C VAL A 109 0.15 -13.41 8.53
N GLY A 110 0.89 -13.42 7.41
CA GLY A 110 1.08 -14.60 6.57
C GLY A 110 -0.04 -14.88 5.57
N PHE A 111 -0.97 -13.94 5.35
CA PHE A 111 -2.06 -14.07 4.38
C PHE A 111 -1.59 -13.72 2.95
N TYR A 112 -0.66 -14.52 2.42
CA TYR A 112 0.02 -14.22 1.15
C TYR A 112 -0.89 -14.21 -0.06
N LEU A 113 -1.87 -15.13 -0.13
CA LEU A 113 -2.81 -15.17 -1.25
C LEU A 113 -3.60 -13.85 -1.35
N GLY A 114 -4.10 -13.35 -0.23
CA GLY A 114 -4.79 -12.06 -0.18
C GLY A 114 -3.87 -10.90 -0.54
N ALA A 115 -2.64 -10.89 -0.03
CA ALA A 115 -1.65 -9.86 -0.36
C ALA A 115 -1.34 -9.83 -1.88
N ILE A 116 -1.01 -10.98 -2.47
CA ILE A 116 -0.68 -11.11 -3.89
C ILE A 116 -1.87 -10.76 -4.78
N ALA A 117 -3.06 -11.30 -4.51
CA ALA A 117 -4.26 -11.01 -5.28
C ALA A 117 -4.60 -9.51 -5.24
N THR A 118 -4.49 -8.89 -4.07
CA THR A 118 -4.73 -7.45 -3.89
C THR A 118 -3.69 -6.63 -4.66
N THR A 119 -2.41 -7.00 -4.62
CA THR A 119 -1.36 -6.33 -5.41
C THR A 119 -1.66 -6.40 -6.90
N ILE A 120 -2.06 -7.57 -7.42
CA ILE A 120 -2.40 -7.73 -8.85
C ILE A 120 -3.58 -6.84 -9.21
N ILE A 121 -4.66 -6.87 -8.43
CA ILE A 121 -5.85 -6.03 -8.66
C ILE A 121 -5.47 -4.55 -8.61
N ALA A 122 -4.66 -4.13 -7.64
CA ALA A 122 -4.19 -2.77 -7.52
C ALA A 122 -3.38 -2.35 -8.75
N VAL A 123 -2.38 -3.14 -9.18
CA VAL A 123 -1.56 -2.85 -10.36
C VAL A 123 -2.42 -2.75 -11.62
N ILE A 124 -3.33 -3.71 -11.84
CA ILE A 124 -4.25 -3.70 -12.98
C ILE A 124 -5.11 -2.43 -12.97
N THR A 125 -5.66 -2.07 -11.81
CA THR A 125 -6.50 -0.88 -11.66
C THR A 125 -5.71 0.39 -11.95
N LEU A 126 -4.50 0.48 -11.40
CA LEU A 126 -3.64 1.64 -11.53
C LEU A 126 -3.05 1.81 -12.94
N GLU A 127 -2.86 0.72 -13.70
CA GLU A 127 -2.31 0.75 -15.05
C GLU A 127 -3.37 0.77 -16.16
N LEU A 128 -4.33 -0.15 -16.16
CA LEU A 128 -5.31 -0.29 -17.25
C LEU A 128 -6.32 0.86 -17.23
N LEU A 129 -6.97 1.10 -16.09
CA LEU A 129 -7.96 2.19 -16.00
C LEU A 129 -7.30 3.55 -16.15
N GLY A 130 -6.08 3.72 -15.63
CA GLY A 130 -5.30 4.95 -15.83
C GLY A 130 -4.98 5.23 -17.30
N LYS A 131 -4.71 4.20 -18.12
CA LYS A 131 -4.52 4.35 -19.57
C LYS A 131 -5.83 4.65 -20.30
N VAL A 132 -6.93 4.01 -19.91
CA VAL A 132 -8.26 4.22 -20.51
C VAL A 132 -8.72 5.66 -20.28
N GLU A 133 -8.61 6.16 -19.04
CA GLU A 133 -8.99 7.52 -18.68
C GLU A 133 -8.22 8.56 -19.51
N ARG A 134 -6.90 8.40 -19.62
CA ARG A 134 -6.06 9.27 -20.46
C ARG A 134 -6.47 9.25 -21.93
N LYS A 135 -6.84 8.08 -22.47
CA LYS A 135 -7.24 7.93 -23.87
C LYS A 135 -8.60 8.56 -24.16
N ILE A 136 -9.55 8.44 -23.23
CA ILE A 136 -10.89 9.04 -23.36
C ILE A 136 -10.82 10.56 -23.26
N ILE A 137 -10.08 11.11 -22.29
CA ILE A 137 -9.92 12.56 -22.13
C ILE A 137 -9.27 13.16 -23.36
N LYS A 138 -8.17 12.57 -23.84
CA LYS A 138 -7.45 13.03 -25.04
C LYS A 138 -8.28 12.95 -26.33
N SER A 139 -9.24 12.01 -26.39
CA SER A 139 -10.19 11.91 -27.52
C SER A 139 -11.27 12.99 -27.49
N LYS A 140 -11.59 13.52 -26.31
CA LYS A 140 -12.61 14.57 -26.15
C LYS A 140 -12.04 15.93 -26.55
N ASP A 141 -10.80 16.21 -26.17
CA ASP A 141 -10.06 17.44 -26.53
C ASP A 141 -9.71 17.51 -28.04
N SER A 142 -9.77 16.40 -28.79
CA SER A 142 -9.54 16.38 -30.25
C SER A 142 -10.81 16.56 -31.09
N LEU A 143 -11.97 16.65 -30.44
CA LEU A 143 -13.28 16.84 -31.08
C LEU A 143 -13.86 18.25 -30.83
N GLU A 144 -13.18 19.06 -30.02
CA GLU A 144 -13.42 20.49 -29.81
C GLU A 144 -12.37 21.31 -30.58
#